data_AF-A0A971LXC9-F1
#
_entry.id   AF-A0A971LXC9-F1
#
_cell.length_a   1.000
_cell.length_b   1.000
_cell.length_c   1.000
_cell.angle_alpha   90.00
_cell.angle_beta   90.00
_cell.angle_gamma   90.00
#
_symmetry.space_group_name_H-M   'P 1'
#
loop_
_entity.id
_entity.type
_entity.pdbx_description
1 polymer ?
#
loop_
_entity_poly.entity_id
_entity_poly.type
_entity_poly.pdbx_seq_one_letter_code
_entity_poly.pdbx_strand_id
1 'polypeptide(L)'
;MDFIGFLREGTIGSFNSLLGMAKIIIPLMIIMEIFKDANILEVISKKLKPISKFFNISNDAVFPLMIGLIFGIVYGAGVIIESTEESGLRKKDLYVLIIFLVACHAIFEDTFIFAVVRANLWLLFITRLIIAIIAAYFASKIIDKRLMIKELREKD
;
A
#
# COMPACT_ATOMS: atom_id res chain seq x y z
N MET A 1 41.79 5.33 18.36
CA MET A 1 40.73 5.11 17.37
C MET A 1 40.71 6.32 16.47
N ASP A 2 40.93 6.13 15.17
CA ASP A 2 40.98 7.25 14.22
C ASP A 2 39.55 7.71 13.87
N PHE A 3 39.08 8.70 14.63
CA PHE A 3 37.71 9.23 14.53
C PHE A 3 37.41 9.82 13.15
N ILE A 4 38.42 10.38 12.48
CA ILE A 4 38.30 10.92 11.12
C ILE A 4 38.10 9.79 10.10
N GLY A 5 38.82 8.68 10.24
CA GLY A 5 38.64 7.47 9.42
C GLY A 5 37.22 6.91 9.53
N PHE A 6 36.69 6.82 10.76
CA PHE A 6 35.31 6.37 11.01
C PHE A 6 34.26 7.27 10.34
N LEU A 7 34.39 8.60 10.48
CA LEU A 7 33.47 9.55 9.83
C LEU A 7 33.54 9.50 8.31
N ARG A 8 34.74 9.33 7.75
CA ARG A 8 34.94 9.22 6.31
C ARG A 8 34.33 7.94 5.72
N GLU A 9 34.51 6.81 6.39
CA GLU A 9 33.94 5.53 5.94
C GLU A 9 32.42 5.52 6.08
N GLY A 10 31.88 6.05 7.18
CA GLY A 10 30.43 6.17 7.36
C GLY A 10 29.78 7.05 6.30
N THR A 11 30.32 8.25 6.05
CA THR A 11 29.76 9.17 5.04
C THR A 11 29.84 8.62 3.62
N ILE A 12 30.98 8.04 3.23
CA ILE A 12 31.14 7.44 1.89
C ILE A 12 30.21 6.23 1.73
N GLY A 13 30.09 5.39 2.75
CA GLY A 13 29.17 4.25 2.76
C GLY A 13 27.72 4.67 2.56
N SER A 14 27.23 5.62 3.37
CA SER A 14 25.87 6.14 3.27
C SER A 14 25.59 6.81 1.92
N PHE A 15 26.54 7.58 1.39
CA PHE A 15 26.39 8.24 0.09
C PHE A 15 26.29 7.22 -1.06
N ASN A 16 27.10 6.17 -1.03
CA ASN A 16 27.03 5.09 -2.02
C ASN A 16 25.70 4.33 -1.95
N SER A 17 25.18 4.06 -0.75
CA SER A 17 23.85 3.44 -0.58
C SER A 17 22.74 4.33 -1.12
N LEU A 18 22.78 5.64 -0.84
CA LEU A 18 21.80 6.61 -1.32
C LEU A 18 21.79 6.67 -2.85
N LEU A 19 22.97 6.70 -3.49
CA LEU A 19 23.08 6.64 -4.96
C LEU A 19 22.56 5.32 -5.52
N GLY A 20 22.80 4.19 -4.84
CA GLY A 20 22.27 2.89 -5.23
C GLY A 20 20.74 2.85 -5.22
N MET A 21 20.13 3.34 -4.14
CA MET A 21 18.67 3.44 -4.02
C MET A 21 18.10 4.40 -5.06
N ALA A 22 18.68 5.60 -5.23
CA ALA A 22 18.20 6.59 -6.18
C ALA A 22 18.17 6.06 -7.63
N LYS A 23 19.18 5.30 -8.03
CA LYS A 23 19.25 4.66 -9.36
C LYS A 23 18.11 3.68 -9.62
N ILE A 24 17.48 3.13 -8.59
CA ILE A 24 16.37 2.19 -8.71
C ILE A 24 15.03 2.90 -8.53
N ILE A 25 14.90 3.73 -7.49
CA ILE A 25 13.65 4.42 -7.14
C ILE A 25 13.28 5.44 -8.22
N ILE A 26 14.23 6.25 -8.71
CA ILE A 26 13.90 7.32 -9.68
C ILE A 26 13.29 6.74 -10.97
N PRO A 27 13.91 5.76 -11.65
CA PRO A 27 13.28 5.15 -12.82
C PRO A 27 11.95 4.46 -12.51
N LEU A 28 11.85 3.79 -11.36
CA LEU A 28 10.62 3.13 -10.95
C LEU A 28 9.48 4.15 -10.78
N MET A 29 9.72 5.26 -10.10
CA MET A 29 8.76 6.35 -9.90
C MET A 29 8.31 6.95 -11.22
N ILE A 30 9.23 7.15 -12.17
CA ILE A 30 8.88 7.65 -13.51
C ILE A 30 7.95 6.67 -14.23
N ILE A 31 8.25 5.37 -14.21
CA ILE A 31 7.40 4.33 -14.83
C ILE A 31 6.03 4.27 -14.16
N MET A 32 6.01 4.34 -12.84
CA MET A 32 4.76 4.35 -12.07
C MET A 32 3.92 5.59 -12.42
N GLU A 33 4.50 6.78 -12.51
CA GLU A 33 3.78 8.00 -12.89
C GLU A 33 3.21 7.89 -14.32
N ILE A 34 3.97 7.32 -15.26
CA ILE A 34 3.47 7.03 -16.61
C ILE A 34 2.26 6.08 -16.56
N PHE A 35 2.30 5.04 -15.72
CA PHE A 35 1.18 4.09 -15.60
C PHE A 35 -0.08 4.74 -15.03
N LYS A 36 0.10 5.68 -14.10
CA LYS A 36 -0.98 6.48 -13.54
C LYS A 36 -1.59 7.40 -14.61
N ASP A 37 -0.78 8.17 -15.32
CA ASP A 37 -1.24 9.10 -16.37
C ASP A 37 -1.91 8.38 -17.54
N ALA A 38 -1.44 7.17 -17.87
CA ALA A 38 -2.04 6.32 -18.89
C ALA A 38 -3.37 5.66 -18.45
N ASN A 39 -3.89 5.95 -17.24
CA ASN A 39 -5.12 5.37 -16.67
C ASN A 39 -5.12 3.83 -16.62
N ILE A 40 -3.94 3.19 -16.67
CA ILE A 40 -3.80 1.73 -16.66
C ILE A 40 -4.36 1.16 -15.35
N LEU A 41 -4.15 1.88 -14.25
CA LEU A 41 -4.57 1.49 -12.91
C LEU A 41 -6.09 1.46 -12.76
N GLU A 42 -6.80 2.36 -13.44
CA GLU A 42 -8.26 2.37 -13.43
C GLU A 42 -8.81 1.13 -14.15
N VAL A 43 -8.21 0.77 -15.29
CA VAL A 43 -8.54 -0.45 -16.05
C VAL A 43 -8.26 -1.70 -15.22
N ILE A 44 -7.10 -1.76 -14.55
CA ILE A 44 -6.75 -2.88 -13.66
C ILE A 44 -7.73 -2.97 -12.49
N SER A 45 -8.07 -1.85 -11.86
CA SER A 45 -9.02 -1.80 -10.73
C SER A 45 -10.39 -2.33 -11.12
N LYS A 46 -10.88 -2.02 -12.34
CA LYS A 46 -12.12 -2.58 -12.88
C LYS A 46 -12.05 -4.11 -13.05
N LYS A 47 -10.91 -4.65 -13.46
CA LYS A 47 -10.68 -6.12 -13.54
C LYS A 47 -10.55 -6.77 -12.16
N LEU A 48 -10.12 -6.02 -11.15
CA LEU A 48 -9.93 -6.48 -9.78
C LEU A 48 -11.17 -6.28 -8.89
N LYS A 49 -12.32 -5.94 -9.46
CA LYS A 49 -13.62 -6.02 -8.78
C LYS A 49 -13.88 -7.32 -7.98
N PRO A 50 -13.43 -8.54 -8.34
CA PRO A 50 -13.57 -9.70 -7.45
C PRO A 50 -12.92 -9.51 -6.06
N ILE A 51 -11.90 -8.66 -5.93
CA ILE A 51 -11.27 -8.34 -4.63
C ILE A 51 -12.25 -7.63 -3.69
N SER A 52 -13.16 -6.79 -4.21
CA SER A 52 -14.16 -6.11 -3.39
C SER A 52 -15.05 -7.12 -2.65
N LYS A 53 -15.47 -8.18 -3.37
CA LYS A 53 -16.27 -9.27 -2.81
C LYS A 53 -15.49 -10.06 -1.76
N PHE A 54 -14.20 -10.30 -1.99
CA PHE A 54 -13.36 -11.05 -1.05
C PHE A 54 -13.23 -10.33 0.29
N PHE A 55 -13.07 -9.01 0.29
CA PHE A 55 -13.01 -8.18 1.49
C PHE A 55 -14.37 -7.63 1.94
N ASN A 56 -15.47 -7.97 1.28
CA ASN A 56 -16.81 -7.43 1.52
C ASN A 56 -16.84 -5.88 1.64
N ILE A 57 -16.12 -5.22 0.73
CA ILE A 57 -16.04 -3.75 0.58
C ILE A 57 -16.75 -3.29 -0.70
N SER A 58 -16.98 -1.98 -0.84
CA SER A 58 -17.52 -1.40 -2.08
C SER A 58 -16.58 -1.60 -3.26
N ASN A 59 -17.12 -1.60 -4.49
CA ASN A 59 -16.27 -1.67 -5.70
C ASN A 59 -15.41 -0.41 -5.85
N ASP A 60 -15.89 0.72 -5.36
CA ASP A 60 -15.21 2.02 -5.45
C ASP A 60 -13.98 2.06 -4.52
N ALA A 61 -13.93 1.21 -3.49
CA ALA A 61 -12.75 1.05 -2.64
C ALA A 61 -11.59 0.28 -3.29
N VAL A 62 -11.82 -0.42 -4.41
CA VAL A 62 -10.77 -1.21 -5.09
C VAL A 62 -9.72 -0.31 -5.74
N PHE A 63 -10.15 0.83 -6.30
CA PHE A 63 -9.24 1.77 -6.95
C PHE A 63 -8.27 2.41 -5.94
N PRO A 64 -8.72 3.02 -4.83
CA PRO A 64 -7.82 3.53 -3.79
C PRO A 64 -6.91 2.46 -3.20
N LEU A 65 -7.41 1.22 -3.04
CA LEU A 65 -6.61 0.09 -2.56
C LEU A 65 -5.45 -0.22 -3.51
N MET A 66 -5.71 -0.26 -4.81
CA MET A 66 -4.70 -0.48 -5.85
C MET A 66 -3.68 0.64 -5.91
N ILE A 67 -4.15 1.88 -5.84
CA ILE A 67 -3.28 3.04 -5.83
C ILE A 67 -2.33 3.00 -4.63
N GLY A 68 -2.85 2.79 -3.42
CA GLY A 68 -2.01 2.69 -2.23
C GLY A 68 -1.05 1.50 -2.22
N LEU A 69 -1.46 0.38 -2.81
CA LEU A 69 -0.61 -0.82 -2.92
C LEU A 69 0.60 -0.57 -3.84
N ILE A 70 0.40 0.13 -4.96
CA ILE A 70 1.45 0.31 -5.97
C ILE A 70 2.29 1.56 -5.69
N PHE A 71 1.65 2.69 -5.39
CA PHE A 71 2.27 4.02 -5.26
C PHE A 71 2.53 4.44 -3.81
N GLY A 72 2.13 3.60 -2.85
CA GLY A 72 2.35 3.87 -1.44
C GLY A 72 1.21 4.65 -0.77
N ILE A 73 1.31 4.70 0.56
CA ILE A 73 0.23 5.18 1.42
C ILE A 73 -0.01 6.68 1.31
N VAL A 74 1.02 7.48 1.04
CA VAL A 74 0.87 8.95 0.91
C VAL A 74 -0.02 9.28 -0.28
N TYR A 75 0.27 8.69 -1.44
CA TYR A 75 -0.55 8.88 -2.62
C TYR A 75 -1.91 8.17 -2.50
N GLY A 76 -1.92 6.94 -1.97
CA GLY A 76 -3.15 6.20 -1.68
C GLY A 76 -4.11 6.94 -0.74
N ALA A 77 -3.62 7.63 0.30
CA ALA A 77 -4.44 8.39 1.22
C ALA A 77 -5.17 9.56 0.52
N GLY A 78 -4.50 10.26 -0.39
CA GLY A 78 -5.14 11.30 -1.20
C GLY A 78 -6.30 10.75 -2.02
N VAL A 79 -6.09 9.63 -2.71
CA VAL A 79 -7.13 8.97 -3.50
C VAL A 79 -8.24 8.37 -2.63
N ILE A 80 -7.93 7.88 -1.42
CA ILE A 80 -8.94 7.43 -0.46
C ILE A 80 -9.84 8.60 -0.04
N ILE A 81 -9.27 9.78 0.24
CA ILE A 81 -10.03 10.98 0.61
C ILE A 81 -10.94 11.38 -0.55
N GLU A 82 -10.39 11.52 -1.75
CA GLU A 82 -11.14 11.86 -2.98
C GLU A 82 -12.29 10.88 -3.24
N SER A 83 -12.01 9.56 -3.19
CA SER A 83 -13.05 8.54 -3.39
C SER A 83 -14.11 8.53 -2.28
N THR A 84 -13.75 8.96 -1.07
CA THR A 84 -14.73 9.10 0.02
C THR A 84 -15.67 10.27 -0.22
N GLU A 85 -15.16 11.38 -0.74
CA GLU A 85 -15.94 12.57 -1.07
C GLU A 85 -16.81 12.37 -2.31
N GLU A 86 -16.29 11.72 -3.35
CA GLU A 86 -17.01 11.51 -4.62
C GLU A 86 -17.99 10.34 -4.58
N SER A 87 -17.55 9.18 -4.07
CA SER A 87 -18.30 7.91 -4.15
C SER A 87 -18.94 7.51 -2.82
N GLY A 88 -18.66 8.22 -1.72
CA GLY A 88 -19.27 7.96 -0.42
C GLY A 88 -18.84 6.62 0.19
N LEU A 89 -17.52 6.35 0.27
CA LEU A 89 -17.00 5.12 0.87
C LEU A 89 -17.54 4.91 2.28
N ARG A 90 -17.98 3.68 2.58
CA ARG A 90 -18.51 3.35 3.91
C ARG A 90 -17.36 3.30 4.91
N LYS A 91 -17.66 3.53 6.19
CA LYS A 91 -16.67 3.42 7.28
C LYS A 91 -15.93 2.08 7.26
N LYS A 92 -16.64 0.99 6.97
CA LYS A 92 -16.03 -0.35 6.81
C LYS A 92 -14.95 -0.36 5.73
N ASP A 93 -15.24 0.23 4.57
CA ASP A 93 -14.34 0.24 3.42
C ASP A 93 -13.03 0.94 3.81
N LEU A 94 -13.12 2.09 4.49
CA LEU A 94 -11.98 2.86 5.01
C LEU A 94 -11.11 2.06 5.98
N TYR A 95 -11.71 1.37 6.95
CA TYR A 95 -10.94 0.58 7.90
C TYR A 95 -10.20 -0.57 7.22
N VAL A 96 -10.85 -1.27 6.29
CA VAL A 96 -10.22 -2.38 5.55
C VAL A 96 -9.08 -1.88 4.67
N LEU A 97 -9.29 -0.76 3.96
CA LEU A 97 -8.27 -0.06 3.17
C LEU A 97 -7.04 0.27 4.01
N ILE A 98 -7.23 0.96 5.13
CA ILE A 98 -6.13 1.38 6.01
C ILE A 98 -5.38 0.16 6.57
N ILE A 99 -6.09 -0.84 7.09
CA ILE A 99 -5.47 -2.04 7.67
C ILE A 99 -4.64 -2.81 6.64
N PHE A 100 -5.15 -2.92 5.40
CA PHE A 100 -4.40 -3.55 4.33
C PHE A 100 -3.14 -2.74 3.95
N LEU A 101 -3.30 -1.43 3.73
CA LEU A 101 -2.22 -0.57 3.24
C LEU A 101 -1.12 -0.35 4.29
N VAL A 102 -1.44 -0.29 5.57
CA VAL A 102 -0.42 -0.26 6.63
C VAL A 102 0.51 -1.48 6.53
N ALA A 103 0.00 -2.65 6.16
CA ALA A 103 0.80 -3.86 6.05
C ALA A 103 1.54 -4.01 4.70
N CYS A 104 0.98 -3.51 3.59
CA CYS A 104 1.50 -3.80 2.25
C CYS A 104 1.45 -2.64 1.25
N HIS A 105 1.48 -1.38 1.68
CA HIS A 105 1.64 -0.27 0.74
C HIS A 105 2.98 -0.33 0.00
N ALA A 106 3.05 0.35 -1.16
CA ALA A 106 4.27 0.52 -1.98
C ALA A 106 5.01 -0.80 -2.27
N ILE A 107 4.28 -1.89 -2.53
CA ILE A 107 4.83 -3.25 -2.57
C ILE A 107 5.98 -3.40 -3.56
N PHE A 108 5.96 -2.65 -4.67
CA PHE A 108 7.04 -2.64 -5.65
C PHE A 108 8.23 -1.82 -5.16
N GLU A 109 8.00 -0.57 -4.78
CA GLU A 109 9.06 0.35 -4.31
C GLU A 109 9.85 -0.25 -3.15
N ASP A 110 9.16 -0.70 -2.10
CA ASP A 110 9.81 -1.27 -0.93
C ASP A 110 10.62 -2.53 -1.29
N THR A 111 10.05 -3.42 -2.11
CA THR A 111 10.75 -4.64 -2.53
C THR A 111 12.02 -4.30 -3.32
N PHE A 112 11.97 -3.33 -4.22
CA PHE A 112 13.14 -2.91 -5.01
C PHE A 112 14.20 -2.18 -4.17
N ILE A 113 13.80 -1.43 -3.14
CA ILE A 113 14.74 -0.83 -2.18
C ILE A 113 15.51 -1.94 -1.44
N PHE A 114 14.82 -2.96 -0.97
CA PHE A 114 15.44 -4.10 -0.29
C PHE A 114 16.34 -4.95 -1.21
N ALA A 115 16.19 -4.85 -2.54
CA ALA A 115 17.11 -5.48 -3.49
C ALA A 115 18.53 -4.94 -3.36
N VAL A 116 18.70 -3.64 -3.09
CA VAL A 116 20.02 -3.00 -2.88
C VAL A 116 20.75 -3.61 -1.69
N VAL A 117 20.00 -3.99 -0.66
CA VAL A 117 20.51 -4.60 0.58
C VAL A 117 20.67 -6.12 0.43
N ARG A 118 20.46 -6.67 -0.78
CA ARG A 118 20.55 -8.11 -1.11
C ARG A 118 19.58 -8.98 -0.29
N ALA A 119 18.45 -8.43 0.10
CA ALA A 119 17.41 -9.20 0.78
C ALA A 119 16.69 -10.16 -0.19
N ASN A 120 16.04 -11.19 0.36
CA ASN A 120 15.22 -12.10 -0.45
C ASN A 120 13.89 -11.44 -0.84
N LEU A 121 13.82 -10.98 -2.10
CA LEU A 121 12.69 -10.24 -2.66
C LEU A 121 11.39 -11.04 -2.62
N TRP A 122 11.45 -12.33 -2.97
CA TRP A 122 10.27 -13.20 -2.99
C TRP A 122 9.68 -13.38 -1.60
N LEU A 123 10.55 -13.57 -0.59
CA LEU A 123 10.11 -13.70 0.78
C LEU A 123 9.42 -12.41 1.24
N LEU A 124 10.03 -11.23 1.02
CA LEU A 124 9.47 -9.94 1.43
C LEU A 124 8.12 -9.66 0.75
N PHE A 125 8.06 -9.83 -0.57
CA PHE A 125 6.86 -9.57 -1.36
C PHE A 125 5.70 -10.47 -0.92
N ILE A 126 5.94 -11.79 -0.85
CA ILE A 126 4.89 -12.76 -0.54
C ILE A 126 4.43 -12.63 0.91
N THR A 127 5.36 -12.49 1.87
CA THR A 127 4.99 -12.40 3.29
C THR A 127 4.15 -11.16 3.57
N ARG A 128 4.53 -9.99 3.05
CA ARG A 128 3.74 -8.76 3.22
C ARG A 128 2.35 -8.88 2.61
N LEU A 129 2.26 -9.44 1.40
CA LEU A 129 0.98 -9.63 0.73
C LEU A 129 0.09 -10.59 1.51
N ILE A 130 0.62 -11.73 1.97
CA ILE A 130 -0.14 -12.71 2.77
C ILE A 130 -0.63 -12.09 4.08
N ILE A 131 0.26 -11.43 4.82
CA ILE A 131 -0.07 -10.81 6.11
C ILE A 131 -1.15 -9.75 5.93
N ALA A 132 -1.03 -8.89 4.91
CA ALA A 132 -2.02 -7.86 4.62
C ALA A 132 -3.38 -8.44 4.24
N ILE A 133 -3.40 -9.48 3.38
CA ILE A 133 -4.64 -10.16 3.00
C ILE A 133 -5.31 -10.78 4.23
N ILE A 134 -4.56 -11.49 5.06
CA ILE A 134 -5.08 -12.11 6.29
C ILE A 134 -5.63 -11.05 7.23
N ALA A 135 -4.84 -10.01 7.54
CA ALA A 135 -5.24 -8.95 8.45
C ALA A 135 -6.50 -8.22 7.98
N ALA A 136 -6.55 -7.84 6.70
CA ALA A 136 -7.69 -7.15 6.11
C ALA A 136 -8.95 -8.04 6.05
N TYR A 137 -8.79 -9.34 5.79
CA TYR A 137 -9.90 -10.29 5.79
C TYR A 137 -10.53 -10.44 7.18
N PHE A 138 -9.71 -10.66 8.21
CA PHE A 138 -10.19 -10.74 9.58
C PHE A 138 -10.81 -9.42 10.05
N ALA A 139 -10.17 -8.30 9.73
CA ALA A 139 -10.71 -6.98 10.03
C ALA A 139 -12.08 -6.77 9.39
N SER A 140 -12.24 -7.11 8.11
CA SER A 140 -13.52 -6.98 7.41
C SER A 140 -14.64 -7.73 8.14
N LYS A 141 -14.39 -8.98 8.56
CA LYS A 141 -15.39 -9.79 9.30
C LYS A 141 -15.72 -9.21 10.68
N ILE A 142 -14.72 -8.75 11.42
CA ILE A 142 -14.91 -8.19 12.78
C ILE A 142 -15.69 -6.88 12.71
N ILE A 143 -15.36 -6.03 11.74
CA ILE A 143 -15.97 -4.70 11.58
C ILE A 143 -17.40 -4.83 11.08
N ASP A 144 -17.69 -5.76 10.17
CA ASP A 144 -19.06 -6.07 9.75
C ASP A 144 -19.95 -6.38 10.96
N LYS A 145 -19.47 -7.28 11.82
CA LYS A 145 -20.21 -7.71 13.01
C LYS A 145 -20.46 -6.54 13.97
N ARG A 146 -19.46 -5.67 14.16
CA ARG A 146 -19.60 -4.50 15.06
C ARG A 146 -20.55 -3.44 14.50
N LEU A 147 -20.52 -3.17 13.20
CA LEU A 147 -21.42 -2.20 12.57
C LEU A 147 -22.87 -2.70 12.60
N MET A 148 -23.10 -3.98 12.31
CA MET A 148 -24.41 -4.61 12.39
C MET A 148 -25.01 -4.56 13.82
N ILE A 149 -24.20 -4.82 14.85
CA ILE A 149 -24.64 -4.72 16.25
C ILE A 149 -24.99 -3.28 16.63
N LYS A 150 -24.27 -2.30 16.09
CA LYS A 150 -24.53 -0.88 16.39
C LYS A 150 -25.85 -0.40 15.80
N GLU A 151 -26.17 -0.80 14.56
CA GLU A 151 -27.46 -0.48 13.92
C GLU A 151 -28.65 -1.11 14.65
N LEU A 152 -28.50 -2.34 15.17
CA LEU A 152 -29.55 -2.99 15.98
C LEU A 152 -29.80 -2.23 17.29
N ARG A 153 -28.76 -1.65 17.88
CA ARG A 153 -28.83 -0.96 19.17
C ARG A 153 -29.31 0.49 19.09
N GLU A 154 -29.29 1.10 17.91
CA GLU A 154 -29.83 2.45 17.64
C GLU A 154 -31.31 2.40 17.19
N LYS A 155 -31.86 1.20 16.97
CA LYS A 155 -33.28 0.97 16.59
C LYS A 155 -34.21 0.63 17.75
N ASP A 156 -33.65 0.35 18.93
CA ASP A 156 -34.36 0.15 20.21
C ASP A 156 -34.32 1.44 21.05
#